data_AF-A0A482ZV16-F1
#
_entry.id   AF-A0A482ZV16-F1
#
_cell.length_a   1.000
_cell.length_b   1.000
_cell.length_c   1.000
_cell.angle_alpha   90.00
_cell.angle_beta   90.00
_cell.angle_gamma   90.00
#
_symmetry.space_group_name_H-M   'P 1'
#
loop_
_entity.id
_entity.type
_entity.pdbx_description
1 polymer ?
#
loop_
_entity_poly.entity_id
_entity_poly.type
_entity_poly.pdbx_seq_one_letter_code
_entity_poly.pdbx_strand_id
1 'polypeptide(L)' 'MTSVLLALGNSAIAEECYGIVLAGENDCATSLNVCAGHSLEDGQVDAYVDIPSGLCAKLVGGSLEPK' A
#
# COMPACT_ATOMS: atom_id res chain seq x y z
N MET A 1 -32.95 -16.20 -2.71
CA MET A 1 -33.41 -15.12 -3.59
C MET A 1 -34.47 -14.36 -2.80
N THR A 2 -34.14 -13.39 -1.97
CA THR A 2 -33.86 -12.00 -2.34
C THR A 2 -33.19 -11.28 -1.16
N SER A 3 -32.19 -10.45 -1.46
CA SER A 3 -31.83 -9.22 -0.75
C SER A 3 -31.65 -9.29 0.78
N VAL A 4 -30.42 -9.52 1.24
CA VAL A 4 -29.63 -8.62 2.13
C VAL A 4 -28.29 -9.33 2.34
N LEU A 5 -27.41 -9.20 1.34
CA LEU A 5 -25.96 -9.28 1.55
C LEU A 5 -25.39 -7.92 1.12
N LEU A 6 -25.92 -6.86 1.71
CA LEU A 6 -25.35 -5.53 1.67
C LEU A 6 -24.85 -5.25 3.08
N ALA A 7 -23.57 -4.90 3.18
CA ALA A 7 -22.82 -4.59 4.41
C ALA A 7 -22.18 -5.78 5.16
N LEU A 8 -21.36 -6.56 4.45
CA LEU A 8 -20.04 -6.88 5.02
C LEU A 8 -19.12 -5.77 4.51
N GLY A 9 -18.94 -4.73 5.34
CA GLY A 9 -18.13 -3.57 5.01
C GLY A 9 -16.76 -3.99 4.48
N ASN A 10 -16.22 -3.15 3.60
CA ASN A 10 -14.85 -3.17 3.09
C ASN A 10 -13.80 -3.27 4.22
N SER A 11 -13.67 -4.42 4.88
CA SER A 11 -12.39 -4.85 5.43
C SER A 11 -11.53 -5.14 4.22
N ALA A 12 -11.06 -4.07 3.58
CA ALA A 12 -10.05 -4.16 2.57
C ALA A 12 -8.87 -4.81 3.28
N ILE A 13 -8.60 -6.05 2.91
CA ILE A 13 -7.32 -6.68 3.23
C ILE A 13 -6.29 -5.66 2.74
N ALA A 14 -5.50 -5.09 3.65
CA ALA A 14 -4.48 -4.14 3.26
C ALA A 14 -3.44 -4.87 2.40
N GLU A 15 -2.94 -4.23 1.36
CA GLU A 15 -1.84 -4.70 0.54
C GLU A 15 -0.71 -3.68 0.57
N GLU A 16 0.52 -4.18 0.66
CA GLU A 16 1.71 -3.36 0.56
C GLU A 16 1.85 -2.88 -0.89
N CYS A 17 1.90 -1.57 -1.10
CA CYS A 17 2.08 -0.98 -2.42
C CYS A 17 3.37 -0.19 -2.53
N TYR A 18 4.27 -0.69 -3.37
CA TYR A 18 5.61 -0.17 -3.63
C TYR A 18 5.65 0.76 -4.85
N GLY A 19 6.67 1.62 -4.91
CA GLY A 19 6.95 2.46 -6.08
C GLY A 19 6.05 3.70 -6.23
N ILE A 20 5.15 3.94 -5.28
CA ILE A 20 4.26 5.12 -5.22
C ILE A 20 4.46 5.95 -3.95
N VAL A 21 5.34 5.53 -3.07
CA VAL A 21 5.59 6.16 -1.77
C VAL A 21 6.37 7.45 -1.96
N LEU A 22 5.92 8.55 -1.34
CA LEU A 22 6.64 9.82 -1.36
C LEU A 22 7.77 9.81 -0.32
N ALA A 23 8.74 10.71 -0.49
CA ALA A 23 9.78 10.93 0.52
C ALA A 23 9.15 11.25 1.89
N GLY A 24 9.55 10.51 2.91
CA GLY A 24 9.05 10.65 4.27
C GLY A 24 7.64 10.09 4.52
N GLU A 25 7.03 9.37 3.58
CA GLU A 25 5.62 8.95 3.67
C GLU A 25 5.43 7.41 3.58
N ASN A 26 6.47 6.61 3.86
CA ASN A 26 6.33 5.15 3.95
C ASN A 26 5.69 4.71 5.27
N ASP A 27 5.05 3.55 5.26
CA ASP A 27 4.59 2.86 6.46
C ASP A 27 5.72 2.15 7.22
N CYS A 28 5.43 1.71 8.44
CA CYS A 28 6.36 0.96 9.29
C CYS A 28 6.72 -0.40 8.68
N ALA A 29 7.80 -1.03 9.16
CA ALA A 29 8.23 -2.38 8.76
C ALA A 29 8.62 -2.56 7.27
N THR A 30 9.09 -1.50 6.62
CA THR A 30 9.82 -1.61 5.34
C THR A 30 11.10 -2.44 5.48
N SER A 31 11.68 -2.86 4.36
CA SER A 31 12.91 -3.67 4.34
C SER A 31 14.10 -3.00 5.04
N LEU A 32 14.19 -1.67 5.00
CA LEU A 32 15.30 -0.89 5.58
C LEU A 32 15.01 -0.37 6.98
N ASN A 33 13.75 -0.09 7.31
CA ASN A 33 13.41 0.61 8.55
C ASN A 33 12.10 0.09 9.15
N VAL A 34 12.10 -0.03 10.47
CA VAL A 34 10.93 -0.50 11.24
C VAL A 34 9.88 0.58 11.47
N CYS A 35 10.25 1.86 11.33
CA CYS A 35 9.36 3.00 11.55
C CYS A 35 8.93 3.67 10.22
N ALA A 36 7.79 4.34 10.25
CA ALA A 36 7.29 5.18 9.16
C ALA A 36 8.17 6.43 8.97
N GLY A 37 8.12 7.01 7.77
CA GLY A 37 8.75 8.30 7.45
C GLY A 37 10.25 8.28 7.16
N HIS A 38 10.76 7.14 6.72
CA HIS A 38 12.15 6.91 6.34
C HIS A 38 12.41 6.85 4.82
N SER A 39 11.38 6.92 3.99
CA SER A 39 11.56 7.03 2.53
C SER A 39 12.39 8.28 2.23
N LEU A 40 13.51 8.11 1.52
CA LEU A 40 14.48 9.16 1.21
C LEU A 40 14.10 9.91 -0.06
N GLU A 41 13.36 9.27 -0.95
CA GLU A 41 12.98 9.83 -2.25
C GLU A 41 11.59 9.36 -2.67
N ASP A 42 10.99 10.11 -3.60
CA ASP A 42 9.72 9.75 -4.18
C ASP A 42 9.87 8.50 -5.06
N GLY A 43 8.95 7.54 -4.89
CA GLY A 43 8.96 6.28 -5.60
C GLY A 43 10.07 5.33 -5.16
N GLN A 44 10.62 5.50 -3.96
CA GLN A 44 11.64 4.60 -3.42
C GLN A 44 11.15 3.14 -3.49
N VAL A 45 11.99 2.28 -4.08
CA VAL A 45 11.59 0.95 -4.58
C VAL A 45 11.30 -0.08 -3.50
N ASP A 46 11.88 0.11 -2.32
CA ASP A 46 11.79 -0.76 -1.15
C ASP A 46 10.95 -0.16 0.00
N ALA A 47 10.35 1.01 -0.26
CA ALA A 47 9.36 1.64 0.59
C ALA A 47 7.95 1.28 0.10
N TYR A 48 7.04 1.01 1.03
CA TYR A 48 5.63 0.76 0.74
C TYR A 48 4.70 1.63 1.59
N VAL A 49 3.45 1.69 1.12
CA VAL A 49 2.30 2.19 1.88
C VAL A 49 1.20 1.11 1.85
N ASP A 50 0.56 0.88 2.98
CA ASP A 50 -0.55 -0.04 3.13
C ASP A 50 -1.83 0.60 2.60
N ILE A 51 -2.38 -0.01 1.56
CA ILE A 51 -3.60 0.48 0.92
C ILE A 51 -4.64 -0.63 0.80
N PRO A 52 -5.92 -0.30 0.59
CA PRO A 52 -6.94 -1.30 0.31
C PRO A 52 -6.56 -2.23 -0.85
N SER A 53 -6.72 -3.54 -0.65
CA SER A 53 -6.43 -4.54 -1.69
C SER A 53 -7.11 -4.23 -3.04
N GLY A 54 -6.35 -4.45 -4.11
CA GLY A 54 -6.76 -4.16 -5.49
C GLY A 54 -6.66 -2.69 -5.88
N LEU A 55 -6.15 -1.81 -5.01
CA LEU A 55 -5.90 -0.41 -5.37
C LEU A 55 -4.51 -0.23 -5.97
N CYS A 56 -3.51 -1.00 -5.54
CA CYS A 56 -2.12 -0.82 -5.98
C CYS A 56 -1.96 -0.94 -7.50
N ALA A 57 -2.60 -1.95 -8.09
CA ALA A 57 -2.61 -2.17 -9.54
C ALA A 57 -3.33 -1.08 -10.34
N LYS A 58 -4.11 -0.19 -9.69
CA LYS A 58 -4.79 0.95 -10.32
C LYS A 58 -3.95 2.22 -10.26
N LEU A 59 -2.88 2.25 -9.48
CA LEU A 59 -2.01 3.40 -9.33
C LEU A 59 -0.88 3.33 -10.36
N VAL A 60 -0.57 4.47 -10.98
CA VAL A 60 0.54 4.55 -11.93
C VAL A 60 1.84 4.32 -11.17
N GLY A 61 2.61 3.31 -11.58
CA GLY A 61 3.88 2.95 -10.95
C GLY A 61 3.77 1.98 -9.77
N GLY A 62 2.56 1.68 -9.29
CA GLY A 62 2.30 0.75 -8.18
C GLY A 62 2.77 -0.68 -8.47
N SER A 63 3.27 -1.34 -7.44
CA SER A 63 3.72 -2.73 -7.47
C SER A 63 3.43 -3.43 -6.14
N LEU A 64 3.01 -4.68 -6.19
CA LEU A 64 2.87 -5.54 -5.00
C LEU A 64 4.20 -6.18 -4.58
N GLU A 65 5.24 -5.97 -5.37
CA GLU A 65 6.59 -6.44 -5.12
C GLU A 65 7.55 -5.24 -5.05
N PRO A 66 8.56 -5.28 -4.16
CA PRO A 66 9.66 -4.33 -4.20
C PRO A 66 10.32 -4.33 -5.58
N LYS A 67 10.75 -3.16 -6.05
CA LYS A 67 11.41 -3.01 -7.36
C LYS A 67 12.93 -3.00 -7.29
#